data_AF-A0A926NMK3-F1
#
_entry.id   AF-A0A926NMK3-F1
#
_cell.length_a   1.000
_cell.length_b   1.000
_cell.length_c   1.000
_cell.angle_alpha   90.00
_cell.angle_beta   90.00
_cell.angle_gamma   90.00
#
_symmetry.space_group_name_H-M   'P 1'
#
loop_
_entity.id
_entity.type
_entity.pdbx_description
1 polymer ?
#
loop_
_entity_poly.entity_id
_entity_poly.type
_entity_poly.pdbx_seq_one_letter_code
_entity_poly.pdbx_strand_id
1 'polypeptide(L)'
;MNQQKSFNPMEMWKDIYNQSESYWSNILDENMKEEYFSEWMGKVLEINLLTKKMLNETAESYLTQMNLPTRNDLSNIASLVVNVDSKVDDLEELIEEKSVNQVNQAELKREMTRVKNDIKNLDSKLNEILTLLNEQKNAVNAKEPAAKQ
;
A
#
# COMPACT_ATOMS: atom_id res chain seq x y z
N MET A 1 24.12 -75.02 29.68
CA MET A 1 24.14 -73.59 30.07
C MET A 1 24.30 -72.75 28.82
N ASN A 2 23.60 -71.61 28.78
CA ASN A 2 23.70 -70.50 27.82
C ASN A 2 23.21 -70.73 26.38
N GLN A 3 21.90 -70.55 26.20
CA GLN A 3 21.38 -70.02 24.95
C GLN A 3 21.65 -68.50 24.93
N GLN A 4 22.76 -68.08 24.34
CA GLN A 4 22.91 -66.70 23.87
C GLN A 4 21.81 -66.48 22.84
N LYS A 5 20.70 -65.84 23.24
CA LYS A 5 19.82 -65.13 22.29
C LYS A 5 20.72 -64.18 21.52
N SER A 6 21.10 -64.52 20.30
CA SER A 6 21.79 -63.60 19.42
C SER A 6 20.89 -62.39 19.27
N PHE A 7 21.34 -61.22 19.72
CA PHE A 7 20.69 -59.96 19.43
C PHE A 7 20.66 -59.83 17.91
N ASN A 8 19.52 -60.17 17.29
CA ASN A 8 19.31 -60.05 15.86
C ASN A 8 18.48 -58.78 15.63
N PRO A 9 19.10 -57.67 15.21
CA PRO A 9 18.40 -56.41 15.01
C PRO A 9 17.28 -56.52 13.98
N MET A 10 17.38 -57.46 13.03
CA MET A 10 16.37 -57.68 12.01
C MET A 10 15.11 -58.33 12.59
N GLU A 11 15.25 -59.32 13.47
CA GLU A 11 14.10 -59.93 14.16
C GLU A 11 13.46 -58.93 15.12
N MET A 12 14.25 -58.14 15.84
CA MET A 12 13.72 -57.09 16.71
C MET A 12 12.98 -56.00 15.91
N TRP A 13 13.54 -55.55 14.78
CA TRP A 13 12.87 -54.62 13.87
C TRP A 13 11.57 -55.20 13.31
N LYS A 14 11.60 -56.48 12.93
CA LYS A 14 10.44 -57.20 12.41
C LYS A 14 9.35 -57.34 13.49
N ASP A 15 9.72 -57.64 14.73
CA ASP A 15 8.79 -57.71 15.86
C ASP A 15 8.15 -56.33 16.12
N ILE A 16 8.94 -55.26 16.10
CA ILE A 16 8.44 -53.88 16.24
C ILE A 16 7.52 -53.51 15.08
N TYR A 17 7.89 -53.87 13.85
CA TYR A 17 7.08 -53.63 12.66
C TYR A 17 5.75 -54.38 12.73
N ASN A 18 5.77 -55.68 13.01
CA ASN A 18 4.57 -56.51 13.12
C ASN A 18 3.66 -56.01 14.26
N GLN A 19 4.24 -55.59 15.38
CA GLN A 19 3.49 -55.00 16.49
C GLN A 19 2.86 -53.66 16.11
N SER A 20 3.60 -52.81 15.40
CA SER A 20 3.11 -51.53 14.87
C SER A 20 1.98 -51.79 13.86
N GLU A 21 2.17 -52.68 12.90
CA GLU A 21 1.18 -53.06 11.89
C GLU A 21 -0.10 -53.58 12.56
N SER A 22 0.00 -54.47 13.53
CA SER A 22 -1.15 -54.98 14.28
C SER A 22 -1.89 -53.86 15.01
N TYR A 23 -1.16 -52.96 15.68
CA TYR A 23 -1.73 -51.81 16.37
C TYR A 23 -2.44 -50.85 15.41
N TRP A 24 -1.81 -50.50 14.29
CA TRP A 24 -2.40 -49.64 13.27
C TRP A 24 -3.57 -50.30 12.53
N SER A 25 -3.49 -51.60 12.23
CA SER A 25 -4.60 -52.36 11.63
C SER A 25 -5.81 -52.34 12.53
N ASN A 26 -5.65 -52.65 13.83
CA ASN A 26 -6.77 -52.63 14.77
C ASN A 26 -7.36 -51.22 14.92
N ILE A 27 -6.53 -50.17 14.95
CA ILE A 27 -7.02 -48.79 15.02
C ILE A 27 -7.77 -48.39 13.75
N LEU A 28 -7.25 -48.73 12.58
CA LEU A 28 -7.86 -48.41 11.29
C LEU A 28 -9.15 -49.21 11.06
N ASP A 29 -9.20 -50.48 11.47
CA ASP A 29 -10.37 -51.34 11.30
C ASP A 29 -11.50 -50.97 12.26
N GLU A 30 -11.18 -50.60 13.51
CA GLU A 30 -12.19 -50.28 14.54
C GLU A 30 -12.59 -48.80 14.56
N ASN A 31 -11.66 -47.86 14.33
CA ASN A 31 -11.91 -46.43 14.58
C ASN A 31 -12.12 -45.58 13.32
N MET A 32 -11.81 -46.07 12.11
CA MET A 32 -11.98 -45.28 10.88
C MET A 32 -13.46 -44.95 10.57
N LYS A 33 -14.41 -45.61 11.25
CA LYS A 33 -15.86 -45.36 11.15
C LYS A 33 -16.43 -44.53 12.32
N GLU A 34 -15.62 -44.23 13.32
CA GLU A 34 -16.04 -43.54 14.55
C GLU A 34 -15.54 -42.09 14.57
N GLU A 35 -16.34 -41.18 15.13
CA GLU A 35 -16.06 -39.74 15.21
C GLU A 35 -14.74 -39.45 15.98
N TYR A 36 -14.33 -40.36 16.86
CA TYR A 36 -13.12 -40.30 17.67
C TYR A 36 -11.81 -40.29 16.86
N PHE A 37 -11.77 -40.91 15.66
CA PHE A 37 -10.57 -40.90 14.83
C PHE A 37 -10.23 -39.49 14.31
N SER A 38 -11.25 -38.70 13.96
CA SER A 38 -11.08 -37.30 13.55
C SER A 38 -10.57 -36.44 14.70
N GLU A 39 -11.07 -36.66 15.92
CA GLU A 39 -10.61 -35.96 17.13
C GLU A 39 -9.15 -36.32 17.46
N TRP A 40 -8.78 -37.60 17.35
CA TRP A 40 -7.41 -38.05 17.58
C TRP A 40 -6.44 -37.49 16.53
N MET A 41 -6.81 -37.52 15.25
CA MET A 41 -6.01 -36.89 14.19
C MET A 41 -5.86 -35.38 14.39
N GLY A 42 -6.92 -34.71 14.87
CA GLY A 42 -6.88 -33.31 15.28
C GLY A 42 -5.83 -33.07 16.37
N LYS A 43 -5.83 -33.87 17.44
CA LYS A 43 -4.84 -33.78 18.53
C LYS A 43 -3.41 -34.06 18.06
N VAL A 44 -3.21 -35.04 17.18
CA VAL A 44 -1.88 -35.33 16.62
C VAL A 44 -1.38 -34.16 15.78
N LEU A 45 -2.26 -33.56 14.97
CA LEU A 45 -1.95 -32.36 14.20
C LEU A 45 -1.61 -31.19 15.12
N GLU A 46 -2.39 -30.96 16.18
CA GLU A 46 -2.14 -29.93 17.19
C GLU A 46 -0.76 -30.10 17.85
N ILE A 47 -0.40 -31.33 18.25
CA ILE A 47 0.91 -31.64 18.83
C ILE A 47 2.04 -31.35 17.83
N ASN A 48 1.85 -31.71 16.55
CA ASN A 48 2.83 -31.43 15.52
C ASN A 48 3.02 -29.92 15.33
N LEU A 49 1.92 -29.16 15.27
CA LEU A 49 1.94 -27.70 15.13
C LEU A 49 2.57 -27.03 16.35
N LEU A 50 2.28 -27.49 17.57
CA LEU A 50 2.89 -26.99 18.79
C LEU A 50 4.40 -27.25 18.81
N THR A 51 4.82 -28.45 18.41
CA THR A 51 6.24 -28.79 18.31
C THR A 51 6.95 -27.90 17.30
N LYS A 52 6.35 -27.70 16.12
CA LYS A 52 6.88 -26.79 15.09
C LYS A 52 6.98 -25.35 15.60
N LYS A 53 5.96 -24.88 16.33
CA LYS A 53 5.96 -23.54 16.93
C LYS A 53 7.10 -23.39 17.94
N MET A 54 7.25 -24.33 18.88
CA MET A 54 8.31 -24.31 19.88
C MET A 54 9.71 -24.35 19.25
N LEU A 55 9.89 -25.16 18.19
CA LEU A 55 11.15 -25.20 17.44
C LEU A 55 11.46 -23.87 16.77
N ASN A 56 10.46 -23.23 16.14
CA ASN A 56 10.63 -21.91 15.53
C ASN A 56 10.98 -20.85 16.57
N GLU A 57 10.27 -20.79 17.70
CA GLU A 57 10.53 -19.84 18.78
C GLU A 57 11.93 -20.03 19.38
N THR A 58 12.37 -21.28 19.53
CA THR A 58 13.73 -21.60 20.01
C THR A 58 14.78 -21.17 19.00
N ALA A 59 14.55 -21.42 17.71
CA ALA A 59 15.46 -21.00 16.64
C ALA A 59 15.55 -19.47 16.56
N GLU A 60 14.42 -18.77 16.66
CA GLU A 60 14.38 -17.30 16.71
C GLU A 60 15.13 -16.75 17.93
N SER A 61 14.88 -17.30 19.12
CA SER A 61 15.60 -16.91 20.34
C SER A 61 17.11 -17.14 20.23
N TYR A 62 17.53 -18.24 19.61
CA TYR A 62 18.94 -18.53 19.37
C TYR A 62 19.59 -17.55 18.39
N LEU A 63 18.90 -17.25 17.28
CA LEU A 63 19.38 -16.27 16.30
C LEU A 63 19.49 -14.87 16.91
N THR A 64 18.49 -14.45 17.69
CA THR A 64 18.49 -13.17 18.39
C THR A 64 19.65 -13.08 19.40
N GLN A 65 19.93 -14.16 20.15
CA GLN A 65 21.09 -14.20 21.07
C GLN A 65 22.43 -14.07 20.33
N MET A 66 22.52 -14.55 19.09
CA MET A 66 23.69 -14.38 18.22
C MET A 66 23.70 -13.04 17.46
N ASN A 67 22.76 -12.13 17.74
CA ASN A 67 22.53 -10.89 16.97
C ASN A 67 22.31 -11.15 15.46
N LEU A 68 21.78 -12.33 15.12
CA LEU A 68 21.42 -12.67 13.75
C LEU A 68 19.94 -12.34 13.53
N PRO A 69 19.58 -11.68 12.41
CA PRO A 69 18.21 -11.31 12.13
C PRO A 69 17.34 -12.55 11.95
N THR A 70 16.13 -12.52 12.54
CA THR A 70 15.15 -13.59 12.36
C THR A 70 14.39 -13.41 11.04
N ARG A 71 13.70 -14.47 10.59
CA ARG A 71 12.85 -14.39 9.39
C ARG A 71 11.70 -13.39 9.57
N ASN A 72 11.20 -13.25 10.80
CA ASN A 72 10.13 -12.31 11.13
C ASN A 72 10.61 -10.86 10.99
N ASP A 73 11.81 -10.55 11.49
CA ASP A 73 12.41 -9.22 11.35
C ASP A 73 12.62 -8.84 9.88
N LEU A 74 13.08 -9.78 9.06
CA LEU A 74 13.23 -9.58 7.61
C LEU A 74 11.88 -9.27 6.95
N SER A 75 10.82 -9.97 7.33
CA SER A 75 9.46 -9.71 6.80
C SER A 75 8.95 -8.32 7.20
N ASN A 76 9.20 -7.90 8.43
CA ASN A 76 8.82 -6.57 8.91
C ASN A 76 9.58 -5.47 8.17
N ILE A 77 10.89 -5.63 8.00
CA ILE A 77 11.72 -4.68 7.24
C ILE A 77 11.26 -4.63 5.77
N ALA A 78 11.01 -5.77 5.13
CA ALA A 78 10.49 -5.80 3.76
C ALA A 78 9.17 -5.04 3.63
N SER A 79 8.27 -5.20 4.61
CA SER A 79 6.98 -4.51 4.63
C SER A 79 7.14 -3.00 4.83
N LEU A 80 8.07 -2.59 5.70
CA LEU A 80 8.42 -1.18 5.91
C LEU A 80 9.03 -0.56 4.65
N VAL A 81 9.91 -1.27 3.96
CA VAL A 81 10.53 -0.81 2.70
C VAL A 81 9.47 -0.60 1.63
N VAL A 82 8.55 -1.55 1.43
CA VAL A 82 7.44 -1.40 0.48
C VAL A 82 6.54 -0.21 0.84
N ASN A 83 6.28 0.01 2.12
CA ASN A 83 5.48 1.16 2.56
C ASN A 83 6.20 2.49 2.29
N VAL A 84 7.51 2.55 2.53
CA VAL A 84 8.32 3.72 2.23
C VAL A 84 8.35 3.99 0.73
N ASP A 85 8.55 2.96 -0.09
CA ASP A 85 8.55 3.04 -1.56
C ASP A 85 7.24 3.66 -2.08
N SER A 86 6.10 3.11 -1.67
CA SER A 86 4.77 3.65 -2.00
C SER A 86 4.58 5.10 -1.53
N LYS A 87 5.08 5.46 -0.33
CA LYS A 87 5.00 6.84 0.15
C LYS A 87 5.92 7.78 -0.61
N VAL A 88 7.05 7.30 -1.11
CA VAL A 88 7.96 8.08 -1.95
C VAL A 88 7.31 8.33 -3.30
N ASP A 89 6.69 7.31 -3.91
CA ASP A 89 5.92 7.46 -5.15
C ASP A 89 4.79 8.50 -4.99
N ASP A 90 4.01 8.41 -3.90
CA ASP A 90 2.94 9.39 -3.60
C ASP A 90 3.50 10.83 -3.48
N LEU A 91 4.69 10.98 -2.87
CA LEU A 91 5.33 12.28 -2.73
C LEU A 91 5.86 12.81 -4.07
N GLU A 92 6.40 11.94 -4.92
CA GLU A 92 6.83 12.30 -6.27
C GLU A 92 5.64 12.81 -7.09
N GLU A 93 4.50 12.09 -7.07
CA GLU A 93 3.26 12.53 -7.74
C GLU A 93 2.79 13.89 -7.23
N LEU A 94 2.75 14.10 -5.91
CA LEU A 94 2.35 15.38 -5.31
C LEU A 94 3.30 16.52 -5.68
N ILE A 95 4.60 16.26 -5.78
CA ILE A 95 5.60 17.26 -6.18
C ILE A 95 5.42 17.61 -7.65
N GLU A 96 5.21 16.62 -8.52
CA GLU A 96 4.93 16.84 -9.94
C GLU A 96 3.66 17.66 -10.12
N GLU A 97 2.56 17.27 -9.48
CA GLU A 97 1.29 18.00 -9.54
C GLU A 97 1.45 19.45 -9.08
N LYS A 98 2.15 19.67 -7.96
CA LYS A 98 2.39 21.01 -7.43
C LYS A 98 3.27 21.85 -8.36
N SER A 99 4.27 21.23 -8.99
CA SER A 99 5.13 21.91 -9.96
C SER A 99 4.36 22.39 -11.18
N VAL A 100 3.48 21.53 -11.73
CA VAL A 100 2.58 21.86 -12.85
C VAL A 100 1.61 22.96 -12.45
N ASN A 101 0.98 22.86 -11.27
CA ASN A 101 0.07 23.87 -10.76
C ASN A 101 0.76 25.22 -10.53
N GLN A 102 2.02 25.24 -10.10
CA GLN A 102 2.80 26.47 -9.93
C GLN A 102 3.12 27.14 -11.27
N VAL A 103 3.45 26.37 -12.31
CA VAL A 103 3.66 26.88 -13.67
C VAL A 103 2.36 27.48 -14.21
N ASN A 104 1.24 26.77 -14.07
CA ASN A 104 -0.08 27.23 -14.51
C ASN A 104 -0.50 28.52 -13.77
N GLN A 105 -0.26 28.63 -12.46
CA GLN A 105 -0.53 29.87 -11.73
C GLN A 105 0.33 31.05 -12.19
N ALA A 106 1.60 30.81 -12.52
CA ALA A 106 2.49 31.86 -13.03
C ALA A 106 2.03 32.35 -14.41
N GLU A 107 1.59 31.45 -15.28
CA GLU A 107 1.02 31.77 -16.58
C GLU A 107 -0.32 32.53 -16.45
N LEU A 108 -1.23 32.03 -15.61
CA LEU A 108 -2.51 32.69 -15.32
C LEU A 108 -2.32 34.12 -14.78
N LYS A 109 -1.32 34.35 -13.91
CA LYS A 109 -0.97 35.69 -13.40
C LYS A 109 -0.47 36.61 -14.51
N ARG A 110 0.31 36.09 -15.47
CA ARG A 110 0.79 36.87 -16.63
C ARG A 110 -0.37 37.25 -17.54
N GLU A 111 -1.25 36.29 -17.87
CA GLU A 111 -2.44 36.57 -18.67
C GLU A 111 -3.37 37.56 -17.98
N MET A 112 -3.60 37.43 -16.67
CA MET A 112 -4.42 38.38 -15.92
C MET A 112 -3.82 39.79 -15.92
N THR A 113 -2.49 39.90 -15.83
CA THR A 113 -1.80 41.20 -15.94
C THR A 113 -1.98 41.82 -17.33
N ARG A 114 -1.93 41.00 -18.38
CA ARG A 114 -2.16 41.44 -19.76
C ARG A 114 -3.60 41.92 -19.96
N VAL A 115 -4.58 41.12 -19.54
CA VAL A 115 -6.01 41.48 -19.58
C VAL A 115 -6.27 42.76 -18.80
N LYS A 116 -5.68 42.93 -17.62
CA LYS A 116 -5.79 44.16 -16.83
C LYS A 116 -5.29 45.39 -17.60
N ASN A 117 -4.17 45.26 -18.33
CA ASN A 117 -3.65 46.35 -19.16
C ASN A 117 -4.56 46.64 -20.35
N ASP A 118 -5.07 45.61 -21.01
CA ASP A 118 -6.01 45.76 -22.14
C ASP A 118 -7.31 46.46 -21.69
N ILE A 119 -7.84 46.12 -20.51
CA ILE A 119 -8.99 46.79 -19.90
C ILE A 119 -8.66 48.27 -19.61
N LYS A 120 -7.48 48.58 -19.05
CA LYS A 120 -7.08 49.97 -18.78
C LYS A 120 -6.95 50.79 -20.07
N ASN A 121 -6.44 50.18 -21.14
CA ASN A 121 -6.35 50.82 -22.45
C ASN A 121 -7.74 51.07 -23.05
N LEU A 122 -8.66 50.12 -22.91
CA LEU A 122 -10.07 50.27 -23.30
C LEU A 122 -10.75 51.39 -22.52
N ASP A 123 -10.56 51.46 -21.20
CA ASP A 123 -11.08 52.54 -20.35
C ASP A 123 -10.59 53.92 -20.81
N SER A 124 -9.30 54.04 -21.12
CA SER A 124 -8.71 55.28 -21.63
C SER A 124 -9.33 55.69 -22.97
N LYS A 125 -9.49 54.74 -23.91
CA LYS A 125 -10.14 54.99 -25.21
C LYS A 125 -11.61 55.36 -25.07
N LEU A 126 -12.34 54.75 -24.13
CA LEU A 126 -13.72 55.11 -23.84
C LEU A 126 -13.83 56.54 -23.33
N ASN A 127 -12.91 56.96 -22.44
CA ASN A 127 -12.85 58.34 -21.96
C ASN A 127 -12.52 59.34 -23.09
N GLU A 128 -11.62 58.99 -24.00
CA GLU A 128 -11.36 59.80 -25.22
C GLU A 128 -12.60 59.92 -26.10
N ILE A 129 -13.34 58.83 -26.33
CA ILE A 129 -14.58 58.88 -27.11
C ILE A 129 -15.63 59.75 -26.41
N LEU A 130 -15.79 59.62 -25.09
CA LEU A 130 -16.73 60.43 -24.32
C LEU A 130 -16.39 61.92 -24.37
N THR A 131 -15.11 62.28 -24.29
CA THR A 131 -14.66 63.67 -24.40
C THR A 131 -14.92 64.23 -25.80
N LEU A 132 -14.56 63.50 -26.86
CA LEU A 132 -14.84 63.91 -28.25
C LEU A 132 -16.35 64.05 -28.53
N LEU A 133 -17.18 63.15 -27.99
CA LEU A 133 -18.65 63.25 -28.10
C LEU A 133 -19.18 64.49 -27.39
N ASN A 134 -18.64 64.83 -26.22
CA ASN A 134 -19.06 66.01 -25.46
C ASN A 134 -18.60 67.31 -26.13
N GLU A 135 -17.40 67.31 -26.71
CA GLU A 135 -16.89 68.40 -27.55
C GLU A 135 -17.74 68.59 -28.81
N GLN A 136 -18.11 67.51 -29.51
CA GLN A 136 -19.03 67.58 -30.63
C GLN A 136 -20.41 68.12 -30.21
N LYS A 137 -20.96 67.64 -29.09
CA LYS A 137 -22.24 68.15 -28.56
C LYS A 137 -22.17 69.65 -28.26
N ASN A 138 -21.08 70.12 -27.65
CA ASN A 138 -20.88 71.54 -27.37
C ASN A 138 -20.68 72.37 -28.65
N ALA A 139 -19.99 71.83 -29.65
CA ALA A 139 -19.83 72.46 -30.96
C ALA A 139 -21.14 72.52 -31.78
N VAL A 140 -22.03 71.55 -31.60
CA VAL A 140 -23.39 71.56 -32.17
C VAL A 140 -24.27 72.59 -31.47
N ASN A 141 -24.23 72.66 -30.13
CA ASN A 141 -24.95 73.69 -29.36
C ASN A 141 -24.44 75.12 -29.61
N ALA A 142 -23.14 75.30 -29.89
CA ALA A 142 -22.56 76.61 -30.22
C ALA A 142 -22.85 77.07 -31.67
N LYS A 143 -23.25 76.15 -32.56
CA LYS A 143 -23.65 76.44 -33.94
C LYS A 143 -25.14 76.70 -34.12
N GLU A 144 -25.91 76.76 -33.03
CA GLU A 144 -27.28 77.24 -33.03
C GLU A 144 -27.36 78.66 -32.44
N PRO A 145 -26.82 79.70 -33.11
CA PRO A 145 -27.28 81.05 -32.84
C PRO A 145 -28.61 81.24 -33.57
N ALA A 146 -29.63 81.61 -32.79
CA ALA A 146 -30.71 82.51 -33.17
C ALA A 146 -31.14 82.46 -34.65
N ALA A 147 -32.10 81.59 -34.98
CA ALA A 147 -32.97 81.82 -36.12
C ALA A 147 -34.44 81.66 -35.70
N LYS A 148 -35.15 82.80 -35.75
CA LYS A 148 -36.63 83.01 -35.72
C LYS A 148 -37.21 83.05 -34.29
N GLN A 149 -37.73 84.16 -33.73
CA GLN A 149 -38.61 85.24 -34.26
C GLN A 149 -39.72 84.75 -35.18
#